data_AF-A0A1V5JT22-F1
#
_entry.id   AF-A0A1V5JT22-F1
#
_cell.length_a   1.000
_cell.length_b   1.000
_cell.length_c   1.000
_cell.angle_alpha   90.00
_cell.angle_beta   90.00
_cell.angle_gamma   90.00
#
_symmetry.space_group_name_H-M   'P 1'
#
loop_
_entity.id
_entity.type
_entity.pdbx_description
1 polymer ?
#
loop_
_entity_poly.entity_id
_entity_poly.type
_entity_poly.pdbx_seq_one_letter_code
_entity_poly.pdbx_strand_id
1 'polypeptide(L)'
;MVVQGRSWTSGELVLRGANLRLADRRTGEVWNGSGVVLSSGGLDDVCHLRREETPSFEGLRRVFFEGDLMALGRTIERTFPLGPWHLDVLSRDDRWAVARDRCAQAEQSQRGEACHALEDFKRLLMRLHSIGVEPPAILRAAAELCLSEQVRDLVQRGEGTMSPEERRGLDGALVELLEPGSPLGNLLEEAHALGVEPELSLLNPRLGDFFHDRLEDHRLGRSSEAPYGELLALFRRTQELGMDPNLWRAQNELWRLLEEAGRTPGEEMLALARAWGFATP
;
A
#
# COMPACT_ATOMS: atom_id res chain seq x y z
N MET A 1 6.65 21.48 3.24
CA MET A 1 5.27 22.01 3.09
C MET A 1 4.66 22.05 4.48
N VAL A 2 4.15 23.19 4.93
CA VAL A 2 3.39 23.30 6.18
C VAL A 2 1.95 23.58 5.78
N VAL A 3 1.04 22.68 6.13
CA VAL A 3 -0.39 22.80 5.84
C VAL A 3 -1.11 23.01 7.17
N GLN A 4 -1.69 24.19 7.38
CA GLN A 4 -2.64 24.41 8.46
C GLN A 4 -4.05 24.31 7.87
N GLY A 5 -4.59 23.10 7.90
CA GLY A 5 -5.87 22.75 7.27
C GLY A 5 -7.02 22.60 8.25
N ARG A 6 -8.23 22.82 7.75
CA ARG A 6 -9.50 22.48 8.38
C ARG A 6 -10.27 21.55 7.44
N SER A 7 -10.97 20.57 8.00
CA SER A 7 -11.81 19.63 7.25
C SER A 7 -13.20 19.60 7.85
N TRP A 8 -14.21 19.65 7.01
CA TRP A 8 -15.62 19.52 7.38
C TRP A 8 -16.28 18.44 6.53
N THR A 9 -17.20 17.68 7.12
CA THR A 9 -17.91 16.58 6.48
C THR A 9 -19.41 16.74 6.64
N SER A 10 -20.18 16.48 5.59
CA SER A 10 -21.65 16.52 5.59
C SER A 10 -22.17 15.48 4.61
N GLY A 11 -22.73 14.37 5.10
CA GLY A 11 -22.99 13.19 4.29
C GLY A 11 -21.70 12.65 3.66
N GLU A 12 -21.71 12.44 2.35
CA GLU A 12 -20.54 12.00 1.56
C GLU A 12 -19.65 13.16 1.10
N LEU A 13 -20.07 14.42 1.33
CA LEU A 13 -19.32 15.59 0.93
C LEU A 13 -18.26 15.94 1.98
N VAL A 14 -17.05 16.22 1.51
CA VAL A 14 -15.94 16.66 2.32
C VAL A 14 -15.42 17.98 1.78
N LEU A 15 -15.37 18.99 2.63
CA LEU A 15 -14.79 20.30 2.32
C LEU A 15 -13.52 20.50 3.15
N ARG A 16 -12.40 20.72 2.47
CA ARG A 16 -11.10 20.96 3.11
C ARG A 16 -10.61 22.35 2.73
N GLY A 17 -10.23 23.16 3.70
CA GLY A 17 -9.66 24.49 3.49
C GLY A 17 -8.32 24.62 4.21
N ALA A 18 -7.30 25.17 3.56
CA ALA A 18 -5.99 25.35 4.17
C ALA A 18 -5.27 26.61 3.68
N ASN A 19 -4.49 27.22 4.56
CA ASN A 19 -3.44 28.15 4.15
C ASN A 19 -2.21 27.34 3.77
N LEU A 20 -1.59 27.70 2.66
CA LEU A 20 -0.55 26.95 1.98
C LEU A 20 0.69 27.82 1.81
N ARG A 21 1.85 27.27 2.19
CA ARG A 21 3.15 27.85 1.89
C ARG A 21 3.99 26.83 1.13
N LEU A 22 4.26 27.13 -0.13
CA LEU A 22 5.03 26.30 -1.06
C LEU A 22 6.34 27.01 -1.35
N ALA A 23 7.46 26.31 -1.18
CA ALA A 23 8.78 26.80 -1.55
C ALA A 23 9.33 25.92 -2.66
N ASP A 24 9.65 26.52 -3.80
CA ASP A 24 10.36 25.84 -4.87
C ASP A 24 11.82 25.68 -4.46
N ARG A 25 12.26 24.43 -4.26
CA ARG A 25 13.64 24.12 -3.86
C ARG A 25 14.67 24.44 -4.94
N ARG A 26 14.25 24.57 -6.20
CA ARG A 26 15.13 24.78 -7.35
C ARG A 26 15.42 26.26 -7.59
N THR A 27 14.39 27.11 -7.42
CA THR A 27 14.47 28.56 -7.65
C THR A 27 14.57 29.36 -6.34
N GLY A 28 14.20 28.77 -5.21
CA GLY A 28 14.10 29.45 -3.92
C GLY A 28 12.84 30.33 -3.78
N GLU A 29 11.99 30.38 -4.80
CA GLU A 29 10.75 31.14 -4.75
C GLU A 29 9.76 30.55 -3.75
N VAL A 30 9.04 31.43 -3.06
CA VAL A 30 8.02 31.04 -2.09
C VAL A 30 6.68 31.59 -2.53
N TRP A 31 5.72 30.69 -2.72
CA TRP A 31 4.32 31.01 -2.89
C TRP A 31 3.57 30.85 -1.56
N ASN A 32 2.82 31.88 -1.19
CA ASN A 32 1.90 31.83 -0.05
C ASN A 32 0.49 32.06 -0.58
N GLY A 33 -0.46 31.27 -0.09
CA GLY A 33 -1.84 31.37 -0.53
C GLY A 33 -2.78 30.54 0.32
N SER A 34 -3.99 30.36 -0.18
CA SER A 34 -4.98 29.49 0.44
C SER A 34 -5.68 28.65 -0.61
N GLY A 35 -6.17 27.49 -0.20
CA GLY A 35 -6.85 26.56 -1.06
C GLY A 35 -8.07 25.95 -0.40
N VAL A 36 -9.02 25.54 -1.23
CA VAL A 36 -10.18 24.76 -0.85
C VAL A 36 -10.32 23.57 -1.79
N VAL A 37 -10.61 22.41 -1.23
CA VAL A 37 -10.95 21.20 -1.97
C VAL A 37 -12.34 20.78 -1.54
N LEU A 38 -13.25 20.69 -2.51
CA LEU A 38 -14.55 20.05 -2.33
C LEU A 38 -14.46 18.66 -2.94
N SER A 39 -14.77 17.64 -2.14
CA SER A 39 -14.82 16.26 -2.58
C SER A 39 -16.22 15.71 -2.36
N SER A 40 -16.81 15.13 -3.40
CA SER A 40 -18.12 14.47 -3.34
C SER A 40 -18.05 12.95 -3.16
N GLY A 41 -16.89 12.42 -2.76
CA GLY A 41 -16.59 10.99 -2.83
C GLY A 41 -16.10 10.58 -4.22
N GLY A 42 -15.34 9.48 -4.29
CA GLY A 42 -14.76 8.99 -5.55
C GLY A 42 -13.58 9.82 -6.09
N LEU A 43 -13.57 10.11 -7.39
CA LEU A 43 -12.50 10.86 -8.09
C LEU A 43 -12.88 12.32 -8.41
N ASP A 44 -14.08 12.76 -8.02
CA ASP A 44 -14.61 14.09 -8.36
C ASP A 44 -14.23 15.13 -7.31
N ASP A 45 -12.93 15.34 -7.15
CA ASP A 45 -12.44 16.49 -6.38
C ASP A 45 -12.38 17.73 -7.25
N VAL A 46 -12.73 18.84 -6.63
CA VAL A 46 -12.56 20.17 -7.23
C VAL A 46 -11.72 21.01 -6.27
N CYS A 47 -10.54 21.38 -6.75
CA CYS A 47 -9.63 22.27 -6.04
C CYS A 47 -9.75 23.69 -6.59
N HIS A 48 -9.80 24.66 -5.67
CA HIS A 48 -9.66 26.08 -5.96
C HIS A 48 -8.60 26.71 -5.07
N LEU A 49 -7.88 27.70 -5.60
CA LEU A 49 -6.81 28.40 -4.92
C LEU A 49 -7.01 29.92 -4.94
N ARG A 50 -6.31 30.58 -4.03
CA ARG A 50 -6.18 32.03 -3.92
C ARG A 50 -4.71 32.37 -3.66
N ARG A 51 -4.19 33.44 -4.29
CA ARG A 51 -2.79 33.93 -4.14
C ARG A 51 -2.49 34.56 -2.77
N GLU A 52 -3.42 34.51 -1.83
CA GLU A 52 -3.29 35.10 -0.51
C GLU A 52 -3.87 34.14 0.53
N GLU A 53 -3.36 34.22 1.75
CA GLU A 53 -3.91 33.48 2.88
C GLU A 53 -5.33 33.97 3.19
N THR A 54 -6.18 33.03 3.57
CA THR A 54 -7.53 33.37 4.01
C THR A 54 -7.51 33.56 5.53
N PRO A 55 -7.98 34.72 6.04
CA PRO A 55 -7.96 35.01 7.48
C PRO A 55 -8.97 34.15 8.25
N SER A 56 -10.04 33.68 7.60
CA SER A 56 -11.03 32.80 8.20
C SER A 56 -11.78 31.96 7.17
N PHE A 57 -11.98 30.69 7.49
CA PHE A 57 -12.82 29.78 6.72
C PHE A 57 -14.26 29.66 7.28
N GLU A 58 -14.63 30.41 8.31
CA GLU A 58 -15.96 30.29 8.94
C GLU A 58 -17.11 30.61 7.98
N GLY A 59 -16.94 31.60 7.09
CA GLY A 59 -17.95 31.92 6.08
C GLY A 59 -18.19 30.76 5.12
N LEU A 60 -17.11 30.08 4.73
CA LEU A 60 -17.16 28.90 3.86
C LEU A 60 -17.81 27.71 4.59
N ARG A 61 -17.41 27.47 5.84
CA ARG A 61 -17.98 26.42 6.71
C ARG A 61 -19.49 26.61 6.90
N ARG A 62 -19.93 27.85 7.16
CA ARG A 62 -21.36 28.14 7.37
C ARG A 62 -22.17 27.79 6.12
N VAL A 63 -21.73 28.22 4.95
CA VAL A 63 -22.40 27.90 3.67
C VAL A 63 -22.38 26.40 3.39
N PHE A 64 -21.32 25.68 3.77
CA PHE A 64 -21.24 24.23 3.61
C PHE A 64 -22.30 23.45 4.42
N PHE A 65 -22.63 23.91 5.62
CA PHE A 65 -23.62 23.22 6.48
C PHE A 65 -25.05 23.76 6.32
N GLU A 66 -25.20 25.06 6.10
CA GLU A 66 -26.53 25.74 6.11
C GLU A 66 -27.03 26.08 4.70
N GLY A 67 -26.15 26.09 3.70
CA GLY A 67 -26.46 26.50 2.32
C GLY A 67 -26.75 25.33 1.38
N ASP A 68 -27.14 25.66 0.15
CA ASP A 68 -27.21 24.70 -0.95
C ASP A 68 -25.87 24.58 -1.70
N LEU A 69 -25.72 23.52 -2.49
CA LEU A 69 -24.49 23.25 -3.26
C LEU A 69 -24.13 24.36 -4.26
N MET A 70 -25.13 25.07 -4.81
CA MET A 70 -24.91 26.16 -5.76
C MET A 70 -24.42 27.43 -5.06
N ALA A 71 -24.92 27.72 -3.85
CA ALA A 71 -24.44 28.77 -2.99
C ALA A 71 -23.02 28.48 -2.51
N LEU A 72 -22.71 27.22 -2.19
CA LEU A 72 -21.35 26.78 -1.88
C LEU A 72 -20.41 26.98 -3.06
N GLY A 73 -20.75 26.48 -4.25
CA GLY A 73 -19.95 26.65 -5.47
C GLY A 73 -19.65 28.13 -5.78
N ARG A 74 -20.68 28.98 -5.79
CA ARG A 74 -20.51 30.43 -5.99
C ARG A 74 -19.62 31.08 -4.92
N THR A 75 -19.73 30.62 -3.68
CA THR A 75 -18.89 31.13 -2.58
C THR A 75 -17.44 30.72 -2.78
N ILE A 76 -17.20 29.46 -3.17
CA ILE A 76 -15.86 28.94 -3.49
C ILE A 76 -15.25 29.74 -4.63
N GLU A 77 -15.93 29.85 -5.78
CA GLU A 77 -15.41 30.56 -6.96
C GLU A 77 -15.08 32.03 -6.66
N ARG A 78 -15.92 32.69 -5.86
CA ARG A 78 -15.69 34.09 -5.47
C ARG A 78 -14.51 34.24 -4.51
N THR A 79 -14.33 33.32 -3.56
CA THR A 79 -13.29 33.42 -2.52
C THR A 79 -11.95 32.83 -2.99
N PHE A 80 -11.97 31.84 -3.87
CA PHE A 80 -10.82 31.12 -4.42
C PHE A 80 -10.91 31.12 -5.97
N PRO A 81 -10.48 32.23 -6.61
CA PRO A 81 -10.74 32.46 -8.03
C PRO A 81 -9.84 31.67 -8.98
N LEU A 82 -8.82 30.97 -8.48
CA LEU A 82 -7.96 30.13 -9.31
C LEU A 82 -8.51 28.70 -9.31
N GLY A 83 -8.74 28.12 -10.49
CA GLY A 83 -9.41 26.82 -10.65
C GLY A 83 -10.67 26.95 -11.52
N PRO A 84 -11.51 25.92 -11.61
CA PRO A 84 -11.41 24.62 -10.93
C PRO A 84 -10.30 23.73 -11.49
N TRP A 85 -9.61 23.00 -10.61
CA TRP A 85 -8.74 21.89 -11.00
C TRP A 85 -9.27 20.58 -10.45
N HIS A 86 -9.38 19.59 -11.33
CA HIS A 86 -9.75 18.24 -10.96
C HIS A 86 -8.50 17.36 -10.82
N LEU A 87 -8.68 16.13 -10.33
CA LEU A 87 -7.58 15.17 -10.19
C LEU A 87 -6.92 14.84 -11.53
N ASP A 88 -7.63 14.97 -12.66
CA ASP A 88 -7.12 14.69 -14.01
C ASP A 88 -5.96 15.62 -14.43
N VAL A 89 -5.84 16.79 -13.81
CA VAL A 89 -4.73 17.74 -14.01
C VAL A 89 -3.42 17.24 -13.40
N LEU A 90 -3.49 16.33 -12.42
CA LEU A 90 -2.30 15.77 -11.77
C LEU A 90 -1.56 14.80 -12.70
N SER A 91 -0.27 14.62 -12.43
CA SER A 91 0.53 13.60 -13.11
C SER A 91 -0.07 12.21 -12.88
N ARG A 92 0.23 11.26 -13.77
CA ARG A 92 -0.27 9.87 -13.62
C ARG A 92 0.10 9.30 -12.24
N ASP A 93 1.34 9.50 -11.80
CA ASP A 93 1.84 8.96 -10.54
C ASP A 93 1.14 9.58 -9.32
N ASP A 94 0.90 10.89 -9.35
CA ASP A 94 0.18 11.59 -8.28
C ASP A 94 -1.29 11.16 -8.23
N ARG A 95 -1.93 10.94 -9.38
CA ARG A 95 -3.30 10.39 -9.43
C ARG A 95 -3.37 9.00 -8.81
N TRP A 96 -2.41 8.13 -9.12
CA TRP A 96 -2.33 6.80 -8.51
C TRP A 96 -2.05 6.86 -7.01
N ALA A 97 -1.23 7.81 -6.54
CA ALA A 97 -1.01 8.03 -5.12
C ALA A 97 -2.32 8.42 -4.41
N VAL A 98 -3.04 9.43 -4.92
CA VAL A 98 -4.32 9.87 -4.34
C VAL A 98 -5.36 8.74 -4.37
N ALA A 99 -5.45 7.99 -5.47
CA ALA A 99 -6.37 6.85 -5.58
C ALA A 99 -6.07 5.76 -4.53
N ARG A 100 -4.79 5.42 -4.32
CA ARG A 100 -4.38 4.44 -3.30
C ARG A 100 -4.73 4.91 -1.89
N ASP A 101 -4.41 6.15 -1.55
CA ASP A 101 -4.71 6.71 -0.23
C ASP A 101 -6.22 6.69 0.07
N ARG A 102 -7.04 6.99 -0.93
CA ARG A 102 -8.51 6.95 -0.81
C ARG A 102 -9.06 5.54 -0.71
N CYS A 103 -8.53 4.62 -1.50
CA CYS A 103 -8.92 3.21 -1.43
C CYS A 103 -8.67 2.69 -0.01
N ALA A 104 -7.46 2.92 0.52
CA ALA A 104 -7.11 2.56 1.88
C ALA A 104 -8.03 3.21 2.94
N GLN A 105 -8.39 4.49 2.75
CA GLN A 105 -9.32 5.16 3.67
C GLN A 105 -10.74 4.56 3.63
N ALA A 106 -11.24 4.24 2.44
CA ALA A 106 -12.57 3.64 2.25
C ALA A 106 -12.62 2.20 2.78
N GLU A 107 -11.58 1.41 2.50
CA GLU A 107 -11.37 0.07 3.05
C GLU A 107 -11.40 0.12 4.59
N GLN A 108 -10.65 1.05 5.19
CA GLN A 108 -10.61 1.22 6.64
C GLN A 108 -11.97 1.62 7.23
N SER A 109 -12.75 2.47 6.55
CA SER A 109 -14.06 2.87 7.06
C SER A 109 -15.10 1.76 6.96
N GLN A 110 -14.98 0.86 5.97
CA GLN A 110 -15.90 -0.26 5.75
C GLN A 110 -15.48 -1.55 6.47
N ARG A 111 -14.25 -1.61 6.99
CA ARG A 111 -13.67 -2.79 7.65
C ARG A 111 -14.59 -3.40 8.71
N GLY A 112 -15.16 -2.58 9.60
CA GLY A 112 -16.01 -3.08 10.68
C GLY A 112 -17.25 -3.82 10.17
N GLU A 113 -17.97 -3.22 9.22
CA GLU A 113 -19.16 -3.81 8.63
C GLU A 113 -18.82 -5.05 7.80
N ALA A 114 -17.73 -5.02 7.04
CA ALA A 114 -17.25 -6.16 6.27
C ALA A 114 -16.89 -7.35 7.17
N CYS A 115 -16.18 -7.12 8.28
CA CYS A 115 -15.85 -8.16 9.25
C CYS A 115 -17.11 -8.77 9.88
N HIS A 116 -18.09 -7.95 10.25
CA HIS A 116 -19.35 -8.45 10.79
C HIS A 116 -20.11 -9.30 9.76
N ALA A 117 -20.21 -8.84 8.52
CA ALA A 117 -20.86 -9.59 7.46
C ALA A 117 -20.15 -10.93 7.17
N LEU A 118 -18.81 -10.94 7.16
CA LEU A 118 -18.05 -12.16 6.97
C LEU A 118 -18.34 -13.17 8.09
N GLU A 119 -18.28 -12.76 9.35
CA GLU A 119 -18.53 -13.66 10.48
C GLU A 119 -19.94 -14.27 10.45
N ASP A 120 -20.96 -13.47 10.13
CA ASP A 120 -22.34 -13.92 10.04
C ASP A 120 -22.54 -14.94 8.90
N PHE A 121 -21.86 -14.74 7.76
CA PHE A 121 -22.05 -15.54 6.55
C PHE A 121 -20.91 -16.52 6.23
N LYS A 122 -19.90 -16.66 7.10
CA LYS A 122 -18.73 -17.53 6.89
C LYS A 122 -19.12 -18.97 6.52
N ARG A 123 -20.06 -19.54 7.28
CA ARG A 123 -20.56 -20.91 7.03
C ARG A 123 -21.30 -21.06 5.70
N LEU A 124 -21.97 -20.00 5.25
CA LEU A 124 -22.65 -19.99 3.95
C LEU A 124 -21.61 -19.97 2.83
N LEU A 125 -20.59 -19.11 2.91
CA LEU A 125 -19.50 -19.03 1.95
C LEU A 125 -18.79 -20.39 1.79
N MET A 126 -18.43 -21.03 2.90
CA MET A 126 -17.81 -22.36 2.87
C MET A 126 -18.70 -23.41 2.18
N ARG A 127 -20.01 -23.37 2.43
CA ARG A 127 -20.95 -24.29 1.78
C ARG A 127 -21.06 -24.02 0.28
N LEU A 128 -21.17 -22.75 -0.13
CA LEU A 128 -21.23 -22.36 -1.53
C LEU A 128 -19.98 -22.82 -2.29
N HIS A 129 -18.80 -22.60 -1.70
CA HIS A 129 -17.54 -23.08 -2.27
C HIS A 129 -17.52 -24.61 -2.40
N SER A 130 -17.96 -25.35 -1.37
CA SER A 130 -17.98 -26.81 -1.38
C SER A 130 -18.88 -27.44 -2.46
N ILE A 131 -19.89 -26.70 -2.94
CA ILE A 131 -20.78 -27.12 -4.03
C ILE A 131 -20.42 -26.48 -5.38
N GLY A 132 -19.29 -25.77 -5.45
CA GLY A 132 -18.79 -25.12 -6.68
C GLY A 132 -19.62 -23.90 -7.12
N VAL A 133 -20.36 -23.28 -6.20
CA VAL A 133 -21.15 -22.08 -6.49
C VAL A 133 -20.37 -20.84 -6.10
N GLU A 134 -20.28 -19.88 -7.03
CA GLU A 134 -19.59 -18.61 -6.78
C GLU A 134 -20.32 -17.82 -5.68
N PRO A 135 -19.60 -17.28 -4.69
CA PRO A 135 -20.20 -16.48 -3.62
C PRO A 135 -20.81 -15.18 -4.16
N PRO A 136 -21.89 -14.66 -3.53
CA PRO A 136 -22.42 -13.34 -3.86
C PRO A 136 -21.34 -12.27 -3.79
N ALA A 137 -21.29 -11.37 -4.78
CA ALA A 137 -20.21 -10.40 -4.93
C ALA A 137 -19.93 -9.55 -3.68
N ILE A 138 -20.97 -9.17 -2.94
CA ILE A 138 -20.84 -8.40 -1.70
C ILE A 138 -20.13 -9.22 -0.61
N LEU A 139 -20.49 -10.49 -0.45
CA LEU A 139 -19.86 -11.37 0.55
C LEU A 139 -18.44 -11.75 0.15
N ARG A 140 -18.19 -11.93 -1.16
CA ARG A 140 -16.84 -12.12 -1.68
C ARG A 140 -15.96 -10.92 -1.37
N ALA A 141 -16.40 -9.71 -1.71
CA ALA A 141 -15.66 -8.48 -1.46
C ALA A 141 -15.41 -8.25 0.04
N ALA A 142 -16.39 -8.55 0.90
CA ALA A 142 -16.21 -8.48 2.35
C ALA A 142 -15.14 -9.48 2.82
N ALA A 143 -15.17 -10.73 2.34
CA ALA A 143 -14.18 -11.75 2.68
C ALA A 143 -12.76 -11.35 2.21
N GLU A 144 -12.62 -10.92 0.95
CA GLU A 144 -11.35 -10.45 0.38
C GLU A 144 -10.78 -9.27 1.17
N LEU A 145 -11.61 -8.28 1.51
CA LEU A 145 -11.21 -7.12 2.32
C LEU A 145 -10.71 -7.56 3.70
N CYS A 146 -11.48 -8.39 4.41
CA CYS A 146 -11.13 -8.84 5.75
C CYS A 146 -9.83 -9.66 5.77
N LEU A 147 -9.65 -10.58 4.81
CA LEU A 147 -8.47 -11.43 4.75
C LEU A 147 -7.23 -10.63 4.32
N SER A 148 -7.37 -9.71 3.37
CA SER A 148 -6.27 -8.82 2.96
C SER A 148 -5.81 -7.92 4.10
N GLU A 149 -6.75 -7.44 4.93
CA GLU A 149 -6.42 -6.70 6.15
C GLU A 149 -5.74 -7.56 7.20
N GLN A 150 -6.13 -8.83 7.36
CA GLN A 150 -5.42 -9.74 8.24
C GLN A 150 -3.99 -10.02 7.76
N VAL A 151 -3.77 -10.16 6.44
CA VAL A 151 -2.43 -10.22 5.85
C VAL A 151 -1.65 -8.94 6.17
N ARG A 152 -2.26 -7.77 6.00
CA ARG A 152 -1.65 -6.47 6.35
C ARG A 152 -1.29 -6.39 7.83
N ASP A 153 -2.16 -6.85 8.72
CA ASP A 153 -1.94 -6.86 10.17
C ASP A 153 -0.81 -7.82 10.55
N LEU A 154 -0.70 -9.00 9.93
CA LEU A 154 0.41 -9.94 10.12
C LEU A 154 1.75 -9.29 9.73
N VAL A 155 1.73 -8.59 8.60
CA VAL A 155 2.85 -7.86 8.04
C VAL A 155 3.25 -6.68 8.95
N GLN A 156 2.29 -5.92 9.49
CA GLN A 156 2.54 -4.80 10.41
C GLN A 156 2.96 -5.22 11.81
N ARG A 157 2.47 -6.37 12.33
CA ARG A 157 2.91 -6.88 13.63
C ARG A 157 4.38 -7.25 13.64
N GLY A 158 4.94 -7.63 12.49
CA GLY A 158 6.39 -7.72 12.32
C GLY A 158 7.12 -6.37 12.46
N GLU A 159 6.45 -5.23 12.21
CA GLU A 159 7.07 -3.89 12.14
C GLU A 159 7.06 -3.07 13.43
N GLY A 160 6.29 -3.47 14.45
CA GLY A 160 5.96 -2.60 15.58
C GLY A 160 7.16 -2.03 16.35
N THR A 161 7.52 -0.78 16.06
CA THR A 161 8.44 0.13 16.80
C THR A 161 9.89 -0.32 16.94
N MET A 162 10.68 -0.31 15.86
CA MET A 162 12.06 -0.81 15.92
C MET A 162 13.03 -0.05 14.99
N SER A 163 14.24 0.16 15.47
CA SER A 163 15.40 0.80 14.83
C SER A 163 15.98 -0.05 13.68
N PRO A 164 16.89 0.48 12.84
CA PRO A 164 17.48 -0.25 11.71
C PRO A 164 18.21 -1.56 12.09
N GLU A 165 18.72 -1.68 13.32
CA GLU A 165 19.37 -2.92 13.79
C GLU A 165 18.35 -3.99 14.17
N GLU A 166 17.16 -3.58 14.60
CA GLU A 166 16.04 -4.46 14.95
C GLU A 166 15.24 -4.89 13.70
N ARG A 167 15.40 -4.18 12.56
CA ARG A 167 14.90 -4.64 11.24
C ARG A 167 15.54 -5.94 10.77
N ARG A 168 16.75 -6.28 11.22
CA ARG A 168 17.34 -7.60 10.97
C ARG A 168 16.61 -8.74 11.69
N GLY A 169 15.83 -8.43 12.74
CA GLY A 169 14.93 -9.39 13.40
C GLY A 169 13.67 -9.68 12.59
N LEU A 170 13.25 -8.77 11.71
CA LEU A 170 12.09 -8.95 10.82
C LEU A 170 12.33 -10.00 9.74
N ASP A 171 13.58 -10.24 9.37
CA ASP A 171 13.96 -11.32 8.47
C ASP A 171 13.50 -12.68 8.99
N GLY A 172 13.57 -12.91 10.30
CA GLY A 172 13.03 -14.11 10.93
C GLY A 172 11.51 -14.18 10.86
N ALA A 173 10.82 -13.06 11.12
CA ALA A 173 9.36 -13.00 11.07
C ALA A 173 8.79 -13.22 9.66
N LEU A 174 9.44 -12.70 8.61
CA LEU A 174 9.05 -12.96 7.22
C LEU A 174 9.27 -14.42 6.82
N VAL A 175 10.36 -15.03 7.27
CA VAL A 175 10.62 -16.46 7.06
C VAL A 175 9.58 -17.30 7.79
N GLU A 176 9.31 -17.03 9.07
CA GLU A 176 8.26 -17.69 9.86
C GLU A 176 6.87 -17.54 9.22
N LEU A 177 6.57 -16.42 8.57
CA LEU A 177 5.33 -16.20 7.85
C LEU A 177 5.24 -17.05 6.56
N LEU A 178 6.34 -17.40 5.92
CA LEU A 178 6.34 -18.19 4.68
C LEU A 178 6.53 -19.69 4.91
N GLU A 179 6.96 -20.10 6.09
CA GLU A 179 7.13 -21.51 6.46
C GLU A 179 5.79 -22.29 6.43
N PRO A 180 5.83 -23.61 6.17
CA PRO A 180 4.64 -24.46 6.28
C PRO A 180 4.04 -24.42 7.69
N GLY A 181 2.72 -24.25 7.79
CA GLY A 181 2.02 -24.12 9.08
C GLY A 181 2.10 -22.71 9.70
N SER A 182 2.61 -21.72 8.96
CA SER A 182 2.64 -20.33 9.38
C SER A 182 1.25 -19.72 9.56
N PRO A 183 1.14 -18.57 10.25
CA PRO A 183 -0.10 -17.79 10.32
C PRO A 183 -0.64 -17.41 8.93
N LEU A 184 0.25 -17.14 7.95
CA LEU A 184 -0.15 -16.87 6.57
C LEU A 184 -0.71 -18.14 5.91
N GLY A 185 -0.11 -19.29 6.13
CA GLY A 185 -0.61 -20.58 5.65
C GLY A 185 -2.03 -20.86 6.14
N ASN A 186 -2.28 -20.68 7.44
CA ASN A 186 -3.62 -20.85 8.03
C ASN A 186 -4.64 -19.89 7.42
N LEU A 187 -4.23 -18.63 7.17
CA LEU A 187 -5.09 -17.63 6.53
C LEU A 187 -5.42 -17.99 5.09
N LEU A 188 -4.46 -18.52 4.34
CA LEU A 188 -4.66 -18.98 2.97
C LEU A 188 -5.55 -20.23 2.89
N GLU A 189 -5.42 -21.15 3.85
CA GLU A 189 -6.34 -22.29 3.98
C GLU A 189 -7.76 -21.83 4.28
N GLU A 190 -7.92 -20.83 5.16
CA GLU A 190 -9.23 -20.21 5.41
C GLU A 190 -9.78 -19.53 4.15
N ALA A 191 -8.97 -18.75 3.45
CA ALA A 191 -9.36 -18.08 2.21
C ALA A 191 -9.82 -19.08 1.15
N HIS A 192 -9.06 -20.17 0.98
CA HIS A 192 -9.41 -21.27 0.10
C HIS A 192 -10.75 -21.90 0.50
N ALA A 193 -10.96 -22.18 1.79
CA ALA A 193 -12.23 -22.74 2.27
C ALA A 193 -13.44 -21.82 2.02
N LEU A 194 -13.21 -20.50 1.93
CA LEU A 194 -14.22 -19.50 1.59
C LEU A 194 -14.37 -19.27 0.09
N GLY A 195 -13.48 -19.83 -0.74
CA GLY A 195 -13.46 -19.64 -2.18
C GLY A 195 -13.01 -18.23 -2.59
N VAL A 196 -12.11 -17.62 -1.83
CA VAL A 196 -11.59 -16.26 -2.09
C VAL A 196 -10.06 -16.25 -2.13
N GLU A 197 -9.51 -15.28 -2.84
CA GLU A 197 -8.07 -15.08 -3.02
C GLU A 197 -7.65 -13.76 -2.35
N PRO A 198 -6.89 -13.80 -1.25
CA PRO A 198 -6.49 -12.57 -0.56
C PRO A 198 -5.36 -11.85 -1.32
N GLU A 199 -5.29 -10.54 -1.14
CA GLU A 199 -4.27 -9.72 -1.80
C GLU A 199 -2.89 -9.94 -1.14
N LEU A 200 -2.04 -10.73 -1.78
CA LEU A 200 -0.68 -11.02 -1.31
C LEU A 200 0.38 -10.02 -1.80
N SER A 201 0.05 -9.14 -2.76
CA SER A 201 1.02 -8.22 -3.34
C SER A 201 1.64 -7.25 -2.32
N LEU A 202 0.99 -7.06 -1.17
CA LEU A 202 1.52 -6.30 -0.03
C LEU A 202 2.84 -6.86 0.51
N LEU A 203 3.10 -8.16 0.32
CA LEU A 203 4.35 -8.82 0.72
C LEU A 203 5.49 -8.57 -0.28
N ASN A 204 5.19 -8.34 -1.56
CA ASN A 204 6.18 -8.31 -2.65
C ASN A 204 7.32 -7.30 -2.43
N PRO A 205 7.07 -6.05 -2.01
CA PRO A 205 8.16 -5.09 -1.78
C PRO A 205 9.11 -5.56 -0.67
N ARG A 206 8.56 -6.14 0.40
CA ARG A 206 9.35 -6.62 1.55
C ARG A 206 10.16 -7.85 1.23
N LEU A 207 9.58 -8.77 0.47
CA LEU A 207 10.30 -9.93 -0.03
C LEU A 207 11.49 -9.49 -0.88
N GLY A 208 11.29 -8.49 -1.76
CA GLY A 208 12.39 -7.90 -2.54
C GLY A 208 13.52 -7.31 -1.69
N ASP A 209 13.17 -6.54 -0.66
CA ASP A 209 14.15 -5.97 0.28
C ASP A 209 14.84 -7.08 1.11
N PHE A 210 14.10 -8.08 1.60
CA PHE A 210 14.65 -9.24 2.32
C PHE A 210 15.68 -10.02 1.50
N PHE A 211 15.36 -10.34 0.24
CA PHE A 211 16.29 -11.04 -0.66
C PHE A 211 17.57 -10.22 -0.87
N HIS A 212 17.45 -8.89 -0.97
CA HIS A 212 18.58 -7.99 -1.11
C HIS A 212 19.44 -7.96 0.16
N ASP A 213 18.83 -7.71 1.31
CA ASP A 213 19.51 -7.54 2.60
C ASP A 213 20.27 -8.81 3.00
N ARG A 214 19.68 -10.00 2.78
CA ARG A 214 20.36 -11.28 3.06
C ARG A 214 21.60 -11.52 2.20
N LEU A 215 21.55 -11.13 0.92
CA LEU A 215 22.72 -11.21 0.04
C LEU A 215 23.77 -10.15 0.39
N GLU A 216 23.33 -8.94 0.75
CA GLU A 216 24.24 -7.87 1.18
C GLU A 216 24.98 -8.26 2.48
N ASP A 217 24.28 -8.78 3.48
CA ASP A 217 24.89 -9.18 4.75
C ASP A 217 25.88 -10.34 4.57
N HIS A 218 25.61 -11.28 3.65
CA HIS A 218 26.60 -12.30 3.27
C HIS A 218 27.83 -11.69 2.61
N ARG A 219 27.64 -10.80 1.61
CA ARG A 219 28.74 -10.11 0.90
C ARG A 219 29.62 -9.29 1.84
N LEU A 220 29.02 -8.65 2.83
CA LEU A 220 29.73 -7.84 3.83
C LEU A 220 30.35 -8.68 4.96
N GLY A 221 30.24 -10.01 4.91
CA GLY A 221 30.79 -10.92 5.93
C GLY A 221 30.09 -10.82 7.29
N ARG A 222 28.86 -10.31 7.32
CA ARG A 222 28.04 -10.19 8.54
C ARG A 222 27.28 -11.47 8.87
N SER A 223 27.14 -12.38 7.90
CA SER A 223 26.66 -13.75 8.07
C SER A 223 27.78 -14.74 7.77
N SER A 224 27.95 -15.75 8.62
CA SER A 224 28.90 -16.85 8.42
C SER A 224 28.37 -17.93 7.47
N GLU A 225 27.05 -18.04 7.31
CA GLU A 225 26.41 -19.05 6.48
C GLU A 225 26.01 -18.47 5.12
N ALA A 226 26.17 -19.29 4.09
CA ALA A 226 25.78 -18.95 2.72
C ALA A 226 24.26 -19.06 2.57
N PRO A 227 23.53 -17.98 2.21
CA PRO A 227 22.07 -17.96 2.27
C PRO A 227 21.40 -18.60 1.04
N TYR A 228 22.17 -19.10 0.05
CA TYR A 228 21.65 -19.42 -1.28
C TYR A 228 20.55 -20.49 -1.29
N GLY A 229 20.72 -21.58 -0.52
CA GLY A 229 19.72 -22.63 -0.38
C GLY A 229 18.42 -22.15 0.26
N GLU A 230 18.52 -21.36 1.33
CA GLU A 230 17.38 -20.73 2.03
C GLU A 230 16.61 -19.81 1.09
N LEU A 231 17.31 -18.89 0.42
CA LEU A 231 16.69 -17.93 -0.52
C LEU A 231 16.04 -18.63 -1.71
N LEU A 232 16.62 -19.73 -2.20
CA LEU A 232 16.02 -20.52 -3.28
C LEU A 232 14.72 -21.21 -2.83
N ALA A 233 14.70 -21.78 -1.62
CA ALA A 233 13.51 -22.41 -1.06
C ALA A 233 12.39 -21.39 -0.86
N LEU A 234 12.71 -20.23 -0.27
CA LEU A 234 11.76 -19.13 -0.08
C LEU A 234 11.24 -18.59 -1.41
N PHE A 235 12.11 -18.39 -2.40
CA PHE A 235 11.69 -17.92 -3.71
C PHE A 235 10.71 -18.89 -4.39
N ARG A 236 10.97 -20.20 -4.35
CA ARG A 236 10.02 -21.20 -4.84
C ARG A 236 8.69 -21.13 -4.10
N ARG A 237 8.72 -20.96 -2.77
CA ARG A 237 7.52 -20.78 -1.98
C ARG A 237 6.73 -19.54 -2.41
N THR A 238 7.42 -18.44 -2.74
CA THR A 238 6.73 -17.24 -3.24
C THR A 238 6.03 -17.48 -4.59
N GLN A 239 6.64 -18.28 -5.47
CA GLN A 239 6.04 -18.66 -6.75
C GLN A 239 4.81 -19.57 -6.57
N GLU A 240 4.87 -20.54 -5.65
CA GLU A 240 3.71 -21.40 -5.31
C GLU A 240 2.51 -20.59 -4.82
N LEU A 241 2.80 -19.50 -4.10
CA LEU A 241 1.80 -18.58 -3.57
C LEU A 241 1.36 -17.51 -4.59
N GLY A 242 1.86 -17.56 -5.82
CA GLY A 242 1.50 -16.60 -6.88
C GLY A 242 2.02 -15.18 -6.64
N MET A 243 3.03 -15.01 -5.78
CA MET A 243 3.66 -13.72 -5.51
C MET A 243 4.75 -13.41 -6.55
N ASP A 244 4.93 -12.12 -6.84
CA ASP A 244 5.93 -11.61 -7.80
C ASP A 244 6.76 -10.49 -7.16
N PRO A 245 7.75 -10.85 -6.31
CA PRO A 245 8.62 -9.87 -5.68
C PRO A 245 9.53 -9.20 -6.70
N ASN A 246 9.71 -7.87 -6.60
CA ASN A 246 10.68 -7.16 -7.44
C ASN A 246 12.11 -7.48 -6.99
N LEU A 247 12.78 -8.38 -7.72
CA LEU A 247 14.12 -8.85 -7.40
C LEU A 247 15.26 -7.96 -7.92
N TRP A 248 15.00 -6.83 -8.59
CA TRP A 248 16.05 -6.06 -9.27
C TRP A 248 17.26 -5.74 -8.39
N ARG A 249 17.03 -5.34 -7.13
CA ARG A 249 18.12 -5.04 -6.18
C ARG A 249 18.87 -6.29 -5.75
N ALA A 250 18.14 -7.36 -5.42
CA ALA A 250 18.72 -8.65 -5.02
C ALA A 250 19.53 -9.28 -6.17
N GLN A 251 19.03 -9.22 -7.41
CA GLN A 251 19.72 -9.66 -8.61
C GLN A 251 21.07 -8.93 -8.78
N ASN A 252 21.11 -7.61 -8.58
CA ASN A 252 22.36 -6.85 -8.65
C ASN A 252 23.38 -7.28 -7.59
N GLU A 253 22.95 -7.61 -6.36
CA GLU A 253 23.86 -8.14 -5.34
C GLU A 253 24.34 -9.56 -5.67
N LEU A 254 23.44 -10.43 -6.16
CA LEU A 254 23.82 -11.78 -6.60
C LEU A 254 24.83 -11.74 -7.74
N TRP A 255 24.68 -10.81 -8.68
CA TRP A 255 25.63 -10.60 -9.76
C TRP A 255 27.03 -10.25 -9.25
N ARG A 256 27.13 -9.32 -8.28
CA ARG A 256 28.43 -8.96 -7.67
C ARG A 256 29.07 -10.15 -6.97
N LEU A 257 28.29 -10.93 -6.22
CA LEU A 257 28.78 -12.13 -5.58
C LEU A 257 29.27 -13.16 -6.60
N LEU A 258 28.58 -13.32 -7.74
CA LEU A 258 29.01 -14.20 -8.83
C LEU A 258 30.34 -13.72 -9.45
N GLU A 259 30.51 -12.41 -9.63
CA GLU A 259 31.78 -11.82 -10.11
C GLU A 259 32.93 -12.07 -9.13
N GLU A 260 32.67 -11.94 -7.81
CA GLU A 260 33.64 -12.21 -6.75
C GLU A 260 34.02 -13.71 -6.68
N ALA A 261 33.06 -14.61 -6.87
CA ALA A 261 33.28 -16.06 -6.89
C ALA A 261 34.06 -16.54 -8.14
N GLY A 262 34.08 -15.73 -9.20
CA GLY A 262 34.84 -15.99 -10.42
C GLY A 262 34.47 -17.30 -11.11
N ARG A 263 35.43 -18.22 -11.25
CA ARG A 263 35.26 -19.47 -12.03
C ARG A 263 34.71 -20.65 -11.21
N THR A 264 34.53 -20.50 -9.92
CA THR A 264 34.08 -21.58 -9.03
C THR A 264 32.91 -21.14 -8.15
N PRO A 265 31.78 -20.69 -8.73
CA PRO A 265 30.57 -20.46 -7.95
C PRO A 265 30.04 -21.78 -7.39
N GLY A 266 29.51 -21.74 -6.16
CA GLY A 266 28.88 -22.90 -5.53
C GLY A 266 27.61 -23.35 -6.26
N GLU A 267 27.24 -24.62 -6.13
CA GLU A 267 26.08 -25.21 -6.81
C GLU A 267 24.76 -24.52 -6.43
N GLU A 268 24.56 -24.22 -5.14
CA GLU A 268 23.36 -23.55 -4.64
C GLU A 268 23.23 -22.11 -5.17
N MET A 269 24.36 -21.41 -5.30
CA MET A 269 24.41 -20.06 -5.86
C MET A 269 24.02 -20.07 -7.35
N LEU A 270 24.51 -21.04 -8.13
CA LEU A 270 24.10 -21.24 -9.52
C LEU A 270 22.62 -21.64 -9.64
N ALA A 271 22.10 -22.42 -8.69
CA ALA A 271 20.68 -22.77 -8.66
C ALA A 271 19.80 -21.54 -8.39
N LEU A 272 20.19 -20.68 -7.45
CA LEU A 272 19.52 -19.40 -7.19
C LEU A 272 19.56 -18.47 -8.40
N ALA A 273 20.74 -18.32 -9.02
CA ALA A 273 20.92 -17.48 -10.21
C ALA A 273 20.03 -17.94 -11.37
N ARG A 274 19.94 -19.26 -11.63
CA ARG A 274 19.01 -19.81 -12.62
C ARG A 274 17.55 -19.50 -12.31
N ALA A 275 17.14 -19.67 -11.05
CA ALA A 275 15.79 -19.39 -10.62
C ALA A 275 15.41 -17.91 -10.81
N TRP A 276 16.37 -17.00 -10.64
CA TRP A 276 16.19 -15.56 -10.80
C TRP A 276 16.44 -15.04 -12.23
N GLY A 277 16.57 -15.94 -13.21
CA GLY A 277 16.64 -15.58 -14.63
C GLY A 277 18.02 -15.17 -15.15
N PHE A 278 19.11 -15.48 -14.43
CA PHE A 278 20.46 -15.30 -14.96
C PHE A 278 20.80 -16.38 -16.00
N ALA A 279 21.48 -15.97 -17.07
CA ALA A 279 22.10 -16.89 -18.00
C ALA A 279 23.37 -17.47 -17.34
N THR A 280 23.23 -18.63 -16.69
CA THR A 280 24.37 -19.36 -16.11
C THR A 280 25.00 -20.30 -17.14
N PRO A 281 26.33 -20.51 -17.13
CA PRO A 281 27.00 -21.49 -17.98
C PRO A 281 26.61 -22.95 -17.67
#